data_AF-A0ABD2BGU0-F1
#
_entry.id   AF-A0ABD2BGU0-F1
#
_cell.length_a   1.000
_cell.length_b   1.000
_cell.length_c   1.000
_cell.angle_alpha   90.00
_cell.angle_beta   90.00
_cell.angle_gamma   90.00
#
_symmetry.space_group_name_H-M   'P 1'
#
loop_
_entity.id
_entity.type
_entity.pdbx_description
1 polymer ?
#
loop_
_entity_poly.entity_id
_entity_poly.type
_entity_poly.pdbx_seq_one_letter_code
_entity_poly.pdbx_strand_id
1 'polypeptide(L)'
;MPDFSAIGLIFAIYPRGSRNSSVLGSNTGASGGIENSKSESARSQAMSWYQCCVSVEFQQIFFKMGLKFGNLYKLRGIVYFRLSPHEQKAFKGFISEGVPNTIRRFHSSVYRYLPIFAFNYLVYLWALETHHKHSRKNHDLYKDDV
;
A
#
# COMPACT_ATOMS: atom_id res chain seq x y z
N MET A 1 -12.24 24.53 14.09
CA MET A 1 -12.21 23.57 12.96
C MET A 1 -10.77 23.14 12.80
N PRO A 2 -10.41 21.84 12.81
CA PRO A 2 -9.07 21.43 12.40
C PRO A 2 -8.99 21.39 10.87
N ASP A 3 -8.03 22.11 10.32
CA ASP A 3 -7.87 22.34 8.88
C ASP A 3 -7.52 21.04 8.13
N PHE A 4 -8.33 20.70 7.12
CA PHE A 4 -8.21 19.50 6.29
C PHE A 4 -7.07 19.58 5.24
N SER A 5 -6.21 20.61 5.26
CA SER A 5 -5.16 20.80 4.23
C SER A 5 -3.94 19.87 4.37
N ALA A 6 -3.80 19.16 5.49
CA ALA A 6 -2.65 18.29 5.77
C ALA A 6 -2.73 16.88 5.15
N ILE A 7 -3.85 16.53 4.51
CA ILE A 7 -4.11 15.17 3.98
C ILE A 7 -3.20 14.82 2.79
N GLY A 8 -2.66 15.82 2.08
CA GLY A 8 -1.78 15.62 0.93
C GLY A 8 -0.31 15.26 1.24
N LEU A 9 0.15 15.45 2.49
CA LEU A 9 1.58 15.32 2.84
C LEU A 9 1.96 13.96 3.47
N ILE A 10 0.98 13.13 3.83
CA ILE A 10 1.24 11.85 4.52
C ILE A 10 1.64 10.73 3.54
N PHE A 11 1.43 10.89 2.23
CA PHE A 11 1.81 9.88 1.23
C PHE A 11 3.28 9.96 0.76
N ALA A 12 4.05 10.97 1.18
CA ALA A 12 5.43 11.18 0.73
C ALA A 12 6.51 10.45 1.57
N ILE A 13 6.12 9.79 2.67
CA ILE A 13 7.07 9.12 3.58
C ILE A 13 6.89 7.60 3.53
N TYR A 14 7.01 7.00 2.34
CA TYR A 14 7.33 5.58 2.22
C TYR A 14 8.49 5.41 1.25
N PRO A 15 9.73 5.22 1.72
CA PRO A 15 10.80 4.75 0.86
C PRO A 15 10.42 3.36 0.34
N ARG A 16 10.13 3.27 -0.96
CA ARG A 16 10.00 2.01 -1.69
C ARG A 16 11.36 1.31 -1.63
N GLY A 17 11.51 0.35 -0.72
CA GLY A 17 12.70 -0.51 -0.62
C GLY A 17 12.87 -1.36 -1.88
N SER A 18 13.49 -0.77 -2.91
CA SER A 18 13.93 -1.43 -4.12
C SER A 18 15.17 -2.26 -3.80
N ARG A 19 15.04 -3.58 -3.65
CA ARG A 19 16.19 -4.48 -3.63
C ARG A 19 16.68 -4.69 -5.06
N ASN A 20 17.92 -4.30 -5.27
CA ASN A 20 18.69 -4.36 -6.51
C ASN A 20 18.62 -5.74 -7.19
N SER A 21 18.22 -5.73 -8.45
CA SER A 21 18.53 -6.77 -9.44
C SER A 21 19.65 -6.24 -10.34
N SER A 22 20.90 -6.55 -10.01
CA SER A 22 22.05 -6.34 -10.88
C SER A 22 22.46 -7.68 -11.49
N VAL A 23 21.79 -8.05 -12.57
CA VAL A 23 22.31 -8.97 -13.59
C VAL A 23 21.92 -8.36 -14.93
N LEU A 24 22.85 -7.71 -15.60
CA LEU A 24 22.99 -7.80 -17.06
C LEU A 24 24.35 -7.25 -17.47
N GLY A 25 25.12 -8.09 -18.16
CA GLY A 25 26.35 -7.71 -18.82
C GLY A 25 26.11 -7.17 -20.24
N SER A 26 27.21 -6.62 -20.76
CA SER A 26 27.65 -6.54 -22.16
C SER A 26 26.82 -5.77 -23.19
N ASN A 27 27.44 -4.66 -23.61
CA ASN A 27 27.74 -4.24 -24.99
C ASN A 27 26.58 -3.82 -25.90
N THR A 28 26.59 -2.54 -26.28
CA THR A 28 26.90 -2.09 -27.66
C THR A 28 26.94 -0.56 -27.68
N GLY A 29 27.95 0.01 -28.35
CA GLY A 29 28.03 1.43 -28.63
C GLY A 29 27.38 1.77 -29.96
N ALA A 30 26.92 3.01 -30.12
CA ALA A 30 27.01 3.79 -31.36
C ALA A 30 26.38 5.18 -31.20
N SER A 31 27.11 6.15 -31.74
CA SER A 31 26.69 7.44 -32.31
C SER A 31 26.12 8.55 -31.42
N GLY A 32 26.82 9.69 -31.54
CA GLY A 32 26.43 10.99 -31.03
C GLY A 32 25.34 11.69 -31.85
N GLY A 33 25.04 12.92 -31.42
CA GLY A 33 24.07 13.78 -32.09
C GLY A 33 23.50 14.81 -31.13
N ILE A 34 24.05 16.02 -31.18
CA ILE A 34 23.57 17.25 -30.57
C ILE A 34 22.24 17.62 -31.22
N GLU A 35 21.19 17.93 -30.46
CA GLU A 35 20.28 19.02 -30.85
C GLU A 35 19.36 19.49 -29.71
N ASN A 36 19.34 20.82 -29.57
CA ASN A 36 18.55 21.59 -28.65
C ASN A 36 17.07 21.59 -29.06
N SER A 37 16.18 21.04 -28.23
CA SER A 37 14.73 21.27 -28.34
C SER A 37 14.07 21.15 -26.95
N LYS A 38 14.62 21.88 -25.99
CA LYS A 38 14.35 21.71 -24.55
C LYS A 38 13.20 22.54 -23.98
N SER A 39 12.35 23.22 -24.74
CA SER A 39 11.49 24.24 -24.12
C SER A 39 10.01 24.32 -24.49
N GLU A 40 9.47 23.73 -25.56
CA GLU A 40 8.11 24.14 -26.00
C GLU A 40 7.09 23.03 -26.28
N SER A 41 7.44 21.74 -26.21
CA SER A 41 6.49 20.63 -26.40
C SER A 41 5.99 19.98 -25.08
N ALA A 42 6.43 20.49 -23.92
CA ALA A 42 6.15 19.89 -22.61
C ALA A 42 4.78 20.28 -22.00
N ARG A 43 4.05 21.25 -22.58
CA ARG A 43 2.77 21.75 -22.03
C ARG A 43 1.51 21.18 -22.68
N SER A 44 1.62 20.52 -23.83
CA SER A 44 0.48 19.89 -24.50
C SER A 44 0.39 18.37 -24.28
N GLN A 45 1.47 17.73 -23.83
CA GLN A 45 1.47 16.29 -23.55
C GLN A 45 0.97 15.93 -22.14
N ALA A 46 0.86 16.89 -21.21
CA ALA A 46 0.45 16.60 -19.82
C ALA A 46 -1.06 16.35 -19.63
N MET A 47 -1.90 16.65 -20.64
CA MET A 47 -3.36 16.53 -20.55
C MET A 47 -3.94 15.31 -21.29
N SER A 48 -3.09 14.43 -21.83
CA SER A 48 -3.53 13.14 -22.42
C SER A 48 -3.40 11.95 -21.46
N TRP A 49 -2.56 12.05 -20.43
CA TRP A 49 -2.23 10.92 -19.54
C TRP A 49 -3.27 10.64 -18.44
N TYR A 50 -4.14 11.60 -18.12
CA TYR A 50 -5.15 11.42 -17.08
C TYR A 50 -6.47 10.84 -17.58
N GLN A 51 -6.68 10.75 -18.90
CA GLN A 51 -7.95 10.30 -19.49
C GLN A 51 -7.91 8.88 -20.09
N CYS A 52 -6.77 8.17 -20.07
CA CYS A 52 -6.69 6.76 -20.50
C CYS A 52 -6.73 5.74 -19.33
N CYS A 53 -6.83 6.20 -18.08
CA CYS A 53 -6.59 5.36 -16.89
C CYS A 53 -7.86 4.75 -16.23
N VAL A 54 -9.04 4.75 -16.87
CA VAL A 54 -10.29 4.24 -16.24
C VAL A 54 -11.08 3.25 -17.11
N SER A 55 -10.50 2.53 -18.08
CA SER A 55 -11.34 1.54 -18.79
C SER A 55 -10.74 0.25 -19.36
N VAL A 56 -9.42 -0.02 -19.34
CA VAL A 56 -8.91 -1.28 -19.93
C VAL A 56 -7.70 -1.86 -19.17
N GLU A 57 -7.87 -2.20 -17.90
CA GLU A 57 -7.08 -3.29 -17.27
C GLU A 57 -7.98 -4.28 -16.52
N PHE A 58 -9.16 -4.53 -17.08
CA PHE A 58 -9.79 -5.84 -17.02
C PHE A 58 -9.08 -6.78 -18.00
N GLN A 59 -7.75 -6.83 -17.94
CA GLN A 59 -6.95 -7.76 -18.73
C GLN A 59 -7.12 -9.13 -18.10
N GLN A 60 -8.03 -9.88 -18.73
CA GLN A 60 -7.94 -11.32 -18.86
C GLN A 60 -7.68 -12.04 -17.54
N ILE A 61 -8.76 -12.26 -16.78
CA ILE A 61 -8.85 -13.46 -15.93
C ILE A 61 -8.84 -14.64 -16.90
N PHE A 62 -7.64 -14.97 -17.38
CA PHE A 62 -7.33 -16.15 -18.13
C PHE A 62 -7.55 -17.28 -17.13
N PHE A 63 -8.76 -17.83 -17.15
CA PHE A 63 -9.11 -19.07 -16.48
C PHE A 63 -8.21 -20.17 -17.10
N LYS A 64 -6.96 -20.28 -16.64
CA LYS A 64 -6.12 -21.44 -16.94
C LYS A 64 -6.81 -22.63 -16.28
N MET A 65 -7.56 -23.37 -17.11
CA MET A 65 -8.09 -24.69 -16.78
C MET A 65 -6.98 -25.53 -16.13
N GLY A 66 -7.32 -26.13 -14.99
CA GLY A 66 -6.39 -26.46 -13.91
C GLY A 66 -5.17 -27.30 -14.30
N LEU A 67 -4.00 -26.76 -13.97
CA LEU A 67 -2.73 -27.47 -14.04
C LEU A 67 -2.78 -28.67 -13.08
N LYS A 68 -2.51 -29.87 -13.61
CA LYS A 68 -2.41 -31.12 -12.83
C LYS A 68 -0.97 -31.35 -12.39
N PHE A 69 -0.79 -31.90 -11.19
CA PHE A 69 0.52 -32.36 -10.70
C PHE A 69 1.18 -33.24 -11.77
N GLY A 70 2.42 -32.89 -12.15
CA GLY A 70 3.16 -33.50 -13.26
C GLY A 70 3.40 -32.56 -14.45
N ASN A 71 2.54 -31.57 -14.71
CA ASN A 71 2.69 -30.61 -15.83
C ASN A 71 2.71 -29.13 -15.38
N LEU A 72 3.30 -28.84 -14.21
CA LEU A 72 3.38 -27.47 -13.69
C LEU A 72 4.60 -26.73 -14.21
N TYR A 73 5.78 -27.30 -13.96
CA TYR A 73 7.06 -26.65 -14.24
C TYR A 73 8.19 -27.68 -14.29
N LYS A 74 9.19 -27.44 -15.14
CA LYS A 74 10.40 -28.29 -15.23
C LYS A 74 11.44 -27.82 -14.21
N LEU A 75 11.46 -28.42 -13.02
CA LEU A 75 12.50 -28.21 -12.00
C LEU A 75 13.62 -29.25 -12.19
N ARG A 76 14.89 -28.80 -12.14
CA ARG A 76 16.07 -29.68 -12.16
C ARG A 76 17.00 -29.27 -11.02
N GLY A 77 17.59 -30.25 -10.34
CA GLY A 77 18.70 -30.02 -9.39
C GLY A 77 18.33 -29.42 -8.02
N ILE A 78 17.10 -29.60 -7.52
CA ILE A 78 16.72 -29.14 -6.17
C ILE A 78 16.46 -30.36 -5.28
N VAL A 79 17.15 -30.42 -4.14
CA VAL A 79 17.00 -31.48 -3.14
C VAL A 79 16.37 -30.88 -1.87
N TYR A 80 15.29 -31.49 -1.39
CA TYR A 80 14.60 -31.07 -0.16
C TYR A 80 14.70 -32.18 0.88
N PHE A 81 15.08 -31.82 2.11
CA PHE A 81 15.10 -32.73 3.24
C PHE A 81 13.94 -32.42 4.18
N ARG A 82 13.29 -33.47 4.72
CA ARG A 82 12.18 -33.35 5.68
C ARG A 82 12.29 -34.45 6.73
N LEU A 83 11.98 -34.12 7.98
CA LEU A 83 11.81 -35.11 9.05
C LEU A 83 10.37 -35.64 9.06
N SER A 84 10.18 -36.87 9.54
CA SER A 84 8.83 -37.41 9.82
C SER A 84 8.11 -36.57 10.88
N PRO A 85 6.78 -36.35 10.78
CA PRO A 85 6.03 -35.55 11.76
C PRO A 85 6.16 -36.03 13.21
N HIS A 86 6.33 -37.33 13.43
CA HIS A 86 6.47 -37.95 14.75
C HIS A 86 7.78 -37.57 15.46
N GLU A 87 8.79 -37.15 14.69
CA GLU A 87 10.11 -36.72 15.20
C GLU A 87 10.19 -35.20 15.39
N GLN A 88 9.15 -34.46 14.97
CA GLN A 88 9.12 -33.00 15.06
C GLN A 88 8.31 -32.54 16.27
N LYS A 89 8.86 -31.58 17.02
CA LYS A 89 8.11 -30.87 18.06
C LYS A 89 7.20 -29.84 17.40
N ALA A 90 5.88 -30.01 17.52
CA ALA A 90 4.87 -29.14 16.90
C ALA A 90 5.02 -27.64 17.25
N PHE A 91 5.47 -27.34 18.46
CA PHE A 91 5.64 -25.96 18.95
C PHE A 91 7.10 -25.58 19.22
N LYS A 92 8.04 -26.13 18.44
CA LYS A 92 9.46 -25.75 18.57
C LYS A 92 9.62 -24.23 18.37
N GLY A 93 10.16 -23.55 19.38
CA GLY A 93 10.49 -22.12 19.27
C GLY A 93 9.28 -21.18 19.26
N PHE A 94 8.10 -21.61 19.74
CA PHE A 94 6.91 -20.76 19.73
C PHE A 94 7.13 -19.41 20.43
N ILE A 95 7.77 -19.43 21.59
CA ILE A 95 8.05 -18.21 22.37
C ILE A 95 9.32 -17.52 21.87
N SER A 96 10.42 -18.26 21.69
CA SER A 96 11.72 -17.66 21.35
C SER A 96 11.81 -17.12 19.92
N GLU A 97 11.16 -17.78 18.96
CA GLU A 97 11.20 -17.39 17.53
C GLU A 97 9.84 -16.86 17.06
N GLY A 98 8.75 -17.48 17.51
CA GLY A 98 7.40 -17.14 17.08
C GLY A 98 6.96 -15.76 17.53
N VAL A 99 7.13 -15.44 18.82
CA VAL A 99 6.74 -14.13 19.39
C VAL A 99 7.52 -12.96 18.78
N PRO A 100 8.86 -12.93 18.76
CA PRO A 100 9.59 -11.80 18.18
C PRO A 100 9.32 -11.64 16.68
N ASN A 101 9.16 -12.73 15.93
CA ASN A 101 8.79 -12.63 14.52
C ASN A 101 7.36 -12.09 14.33
N THR A 102 6.43 -12.44 15.21
CA THR A 102 5.05 -11.92 15.16
C THR A 102 5.02 -10.43 15.48
N ILE A 103 5.76 -9.97 16.49
CA ILE A 103 5.89 -8.55 16.82
C ILE A 103 6.49 -7.78 15.64
N ARG A 104 7.55 -8.29 15.02
CA ARG A 104 8.14 -7.68 13.81
C ARG A 104 7.12 -7.53 12.67
N ARG A 105 6.29 -8.55 12.44
CA ARG A 105 5.22 -8.50 11.42
C ARG A 105 4.13 -7.49 11.79
N PHE A 106 3.69 -7.51 13.05
CA PHE A 106 2.68 -6.57 13.55
C PHE A 106 3.15 -5.12 13.35
N HIS A 107 4.38 -4.81 13.77
CA HIS A 107 4.96 -3.47 13.65
C HIS A 107 4.98 -2.97 12.20
N SER A 108 5.28 -3.85 11.23
CA SER A 108 5.26 -3.48 9.80
C SER A 108 3.87 -3.14 9.25
N SER A 109 2.82 -3.73 9.83
CA SER A 109 1.43 -3.50 9.41
C SER A 109 0.77 -2.34 10.16
N VAL A 110 1.09 -2.16 11.44
CA VAL A 110 0.47 -1.14 12.30
C VAL A 110 0.57 0.25 11.69
N TYR A 111 1.74 0.67 11.20
CA TYR A 111 1.89 2.01 10.64
C TYR A 111 1.02 2.30 9.41
N ARG A 112 0.60 1.26 8.68
CA ARG A 112 -0.29 1.42 7.53
C ARG A 112 -1.73 1.66 7.94
N TYR A 113 -2.18 1.01 9.01
CA TYR A 113 -3.60 1.02 9.41
C TYR A 113 -3.89 1.99 10.55
N LEU A 114 -2.94 2.19 11.46
CA LEU A 114 -3.06 3.07 12.62
C LEU A 114 -3.49 4.50 12.27
N PRO A 115 -2.99 5.19 11.22
CA PRO A 115 -3.45 6.54 10.91
C PRO A 115 -4.94 6.58 10.53
N ILE A 116 -5.43 5.58 9.80
CA ILE A 116 -6.84 5.50 9.41
C ILE A 116 -7.72 5.23 10.64
N PHE A 117 -7.31 4.30 11.50
CA PHE A 117 -8.04 4.01 12.74
C PHE A 117 -8.07 5.20 13.70
N ALA A 118 -6.92 5.85 13.90
CA ALA A 118 -6.83 7.04 14.76
C ALA A 118 -7.70 8.18 14.22
N PHE A 119 -7.66 8.43 12.92
CA PHE A 119 -8.50 9.45 12.28
C PHE A 119 -9.99 9.17 12.46
N ASN A 120 -10.43 7.93 12.22
CA ASN A 120 -11.84 7.55 12.42
C ASN A 120 -12.28 7.74 13.87
N TYR A 121 -11.40 7.40 14.82
CA TYR A 121 -11.70 7.59 16.24
C TYR A 121 -11.84 9.07 16.61
N LEU A 122 -10.99 9.95 16.07
CA LEU A 122 -11.10 11.40 16.29
C LEU A 122 -12.40 11.97 15.70
N VAL A 123 -12.79 11.55 14.50
CA VAL A 123 -14.07 11.95 13.88
C VAL A 123 -15.25 11.49 14.72
N TYR A 124 -15.21 10.26 15.23
CA TYR A 124 -16.23 9.73 16.13
C TYR A 124 -16.39 10.57 17.40
N LEU A 125 -15.27 10.89 18.07
CA LEU A 125 -15.28 11.71 19.28
C LEU A 125 -15.86 13.11 19.01
N TRP A 126 -15.43 13.74 17.92
CA TRP A 126 -15.95 15.05 17.51
C TRP A 126 -17.46 15.01 17.24
N ALA A 127 -17.94 14.00 16.53
CA ALA A 127 -19.37 13.85 16.22
C ALA A 127 -20.19 13.66 17.49
N LEU A 128 -19.70 12.83 18.42
CA LEU A 128 -20.36 12.59 19.71
C LEU A 128 -20.47 13.88 20.53
N GLU A 129 -19.37 14.60 20.70
CA GLU A 129 -19.35 15.86 21.47
C GLU A 129 -20.23 16.93 20.82
N THR A 130 -20.18 17.05 19.49
CA THR A 130 -20.99 17.99 18.73
C THR A 130 -22.47 17.66 18.86
N HIS A 131 -22.85 16.39 18.77
CA HIS A 131 -24.23 15.95 18.98
C HIS A 131 -24.73 16.29 20.39
N HIS A 132 -23.91 16.02 21.42
CA HIS A 132 -24.26 16.39 22.80
C HIS A 132 -24.43 17.90 23.00
N LYS A 133 -23.60 18.72 22.35
CA LYS A 133 -23.72 20.19 22.40
C LYS A 133 -24.99 20.70 21.72
N HIS A 134 -25.30 20.19 20.51
CA HIS A 134 -26.47 20.63 19.74
C HIS A 134 -27.79 20.04 20.25
N SER A 135 -27.76 18.95 21.01
CA SER A 135 -28.96 18.38 21.65
C SER A 135 -29.44 19.22 22.84
N ARG A 136 -28.62 20.15 23.35
CA ARG A 136 -29.01 21.07 24.44
C ARG A 136 -29.73 22.28 23.85
N LYS A 137 -30.69 22.83 24.59
CA LYS A 137 -31.38 24.08 24.22
C LYS A 137 -30.42 25.26 24.33
N ASN A 138 -30.45 26.17 23.36
CA ASN A 138 -29.70 27.43 23.43
C ASN A 138 -30.59 28.54 24.00
N HIS A 139 -30.15 29.20 25.08
CA HIS A 139 -30.89 30.28 25.73
C HIS A 139 -30.90 31.58 24.92
N ASP A 140 -29.93 31.79 24.03
CA ASP A 140 -29.80 33.01 23.25
C ASP A 140 -30.91 33.19 22.19
N LEU A 141 -31.61 32.10 21.83
CA LEU A 141 -32.68 32.12 20.83
C LEU A 141 -34.02 32.66 21.36
N TYR A 142 -34.14 32.91 22.67
CA TYR A 142 -35.39 33.28 23.34
C TYR A 142 -35.38 34.71 23.93
N LYS A 143 -34.47 35.57 23.46
CA LYS A 143 -34.24 36.90 24.04
C LYS A 143 -35.09 38.01 23.43
N ASP A 144 -35.52 37.85 22.18
CA ASP A 144 -36.17 38.90 21.37
C ASP A 144 -37.66 38.59 21.07
N ASP A 145 -38.18 37.53 21.67
CA ASP A 145 -39.56 37.06 21.58
C ASP A 145 -40.41 37.77 22.65
N VAL A 146 -40.68 39.05 22.40
CA VAL A 146 -41.63 39.93 23.13
C VAL A 146 -42.52 40.68 22.13
#